data_AF-A0A7S2L9A6-F1
#
_entry.id   AF-A0A7S2L9A6-F1
#
_cell.length_a   1.000
_cell.length_b   1.000
_cell.length_c   1.000
_cell.angle_alpha   90.00
_cell.angle_beta   90.00
_cell.angle_gamma   90.00
#
_symmetry.space_group_name_H-M   'P 1'
#
loop_
_entity.id
_entity.type
_entity.pdbx_description
1 polymer ?
#
loop_
_entity_poly.entity_id
_entity_poly.type
_entity_poly.pdbx_seq_one_letter_code
_entity_poly.pdbx_strand_id
1 'polypeptide(L)'
;MHLPERWGILQFSSSTSPRNDEVVLEYKEWDVRCCAMALYYAQKGYYNKEGKYTDLMERLKPFFKQPFLLHRAADVRITITEEEGFTATATIGSLTATINQERYLVVRDDVVSSYSTE
;
A
#
# COMPACT_ATOMS: atom_id res chain seq x y z
N MET A 1 -21.19 -1.83 10.37
CA MET A 1 -20.51 -2.11 9.08
C MET A 1 -19.27 -1.22 8.96
N HIS A 2 -18.07 -1.70 9.35
CA HIS A 2 -16.82 -0.93 9.31
C HIS A 2 -15.64 -1.80 8.79
N LEU A 3 -15.62 -2.09 7.49
CA LEU A 3 -14.46 -2.70 6.81
C LEU A 3 -14.03 -1.75 5.67
N PRO A 4 -13.26 -0.69 5.97
CA PRO A 4 -12.82 0.30 4.98
C PRO A 4 -12.06 -0.32 3.80
N GLU A 5 -11.39 -1.47 4.02
CA GLU A 5 -10.75 -2.28 2.97
C GLU A 5 -11.71 -2.79 1.88
N ARG A 6 -13.02 -2.81 2.14
CA ARG A 6 -14.04 -3.20 1.16
C ARG A 6 -14.70 -2.00 0.48
N TRP A 7 -14.30 -0.78 0.83
CA TRP A 7 -14.82 0.40 0.18
C TRP A 7 -14.08 0.52 -1.15
N GLY A 8 -14.75 0.10 -2.22
CA GLY A 8 -14.23 0.22 -3.58
C GLY A 8 -13.84 1.65 -3.89
N ILE A 9 -12.87 1.82 -4.79
CA ILE A 9 -12.46 3.14 -5.27
C ILE A 9 -13.60 3.69 -6.12
N LEU A 10 -14.09 4.88 -5.77
CA LEU A 10 -15.10 5.57 -6.57
C LEU A 10 -14.39 6.42 -7.63
N GLN A 11 -14.53 6.02 -8.89
CA GLN A 11 -13.99 6.78 -10.02
C GLN A 11 -15.06 7.74 -10.55
N PHE A 12 -14.76 9.03 -10.56
CA PHE A 12 -15.62 10.04 -11.17
C PHE A 12 -15.17 10.32 -12.60
N SER A 13 -16.12 10.35 -13.54
CA SER A 13 -15.88 10.77 -14.92
C SER A 13 -16.53 12.14 -15.14
N SER A 14 -15.86 13.02 -15.87
CA SER A 14 -16.42 14.30 -16.34
C SER A 14 -17.25 14.17 -17.61
N SER A 15 -17.36 12.95 -18.17
CA SER A 15 -18.17 12.68 -19.36
C SER A 15 -19.66 12.74 -19.03
N THR A 16 -20.43 13.47 -19.83
CA THR A 16 -21.89 13.59 -19.70
C THR A 16 -22.65 12.38 -20.28
N SER A 17 -21.96 11.46 -20.96
CA SER A 17 -22.56 10.26 -21.56
C SER A 17 -22.07 9.00 -20.85
N PRO A 18 -22.97 8.05 -20.48
CA PRO A 18 -22.56 6.76 -19.98
C PRO A 18 -21.88 6.01 -21.13
N ARG A 19 -20.55 6.04 -21.17
CA ARG A 19 -19.78 5.28 -22.14
C ARG A 19 -19.72 3.84 -21.67
N ASN A 20 -20.55 2.98 -22.28
CA ASN A 20 -20.46 1.52 -22.11
C ASN A 20 -19.11 0.93 -22.59
N ASP A 21 -18.26 1.74 -23.23
CA ASP A 21 -16.97 1.34 -23.81
C ASP A 21 -15.76 1.99 -23.10
N GLU A 22 -15.94 2.61 -21.94
CA GLU A 22 -14.81 3.13 -21.16
C GLU A 22 -14.01 1.95 -20.57
N VAL A 23 -12.82 1.71 -21.16
CA VAL A 23 -11.75 0.92 -20.56
C VAL A 23 -11.58 1.39 -19.12
N VAL A 24 -11.87 0.52 -18.15
CA VAL A 24 -11.61 0.80 -16.73
C VAL A 24 -10.18 1.28 -16.65
N LEU A 25 -9.99 2.55 -16.26
CA LEU A 25 -8.65 3.09 -16.07
C LEU A 25 -8.03 2.28 -14.95
N GLU A 26 -7.09 1.41 -15.32
CA GLU A 26 -6.34 0.64 -14.36
C GLU A 26 -5.69 1.63 -13.40
N TYR A 27 -6.10 1.55 -12.14
CA TYR A 27 -5.64 2.47 -11.12
C TYR A 27 -4.16 2.17 -10.91
N LYS A 28 -3.28 2.98 -11.53
CA LYS A 28 -1.83 2.72 -11.61
C LYS A 28 -1.19 2.49 -10.24
N GLU A 29 -1.74 3.09 -9.20
CA GLU A 29 -1.28 2.96 -7.82
C GLU A 29 -1.78 1.70 -7.10
N TRP A 30 -2.66 0.92 -7.72
CA TRP A 30 -3.32 -0.21 -7.08
C TRP A 30 -2.32 -1.25 -6.56
N ASP A 31 -1.36 -1.66 -7.38
CA ASP A 31 -0.40 -2.70 -7.00
C ASP A 31 0.49 -2.25 -5.83
N VAL A 32 0.96 -1.00 -5.86
CA VAL A 32 1.81 -0.47 -4.79
C VAL A 32 1.03 -0.28 -3.49
N ARG A 33 -0.25 0.11 -3.57
CA ARG A 33 -1.16 0.19 -2.43
C ARG A 33 -1.48 -1.18 -1.84
N CYS A 34 -1.71 -2.17 -2.70
CA CYS A 34 -1.91 -3.56 -2.30
C CYS A 34 -0.68 -4.11 -1.56
N CYS A 35 0.53 -3.80 -2.03
CA CYS A 35 1.77 -4.20 -1.36
C CYS A 35 1.91 -3.55 0.03
N ALA A 36 1.66 -2.25 0.14
CA ALA A 36 1.68 -1.57 1.43
C ALA A 36 0.63 -2.16 2.39
N MET A 37 -0.59 -2.41 1.93
CA MET A 37 -1.62 -3.08 2.73
C MET A 37 -1.21 -4.49 3.15
N ALA A 38 -0.60 -5.27 2.25
CA ALA A 38 -0.09 -6.61 2.58
C ALA A 38 0.94 -6.55 3.72
N LEU A 39 1.85 -5.57 3.69
CA LEU A 39 2.83 -5.34 4.75
C LEU A 39 2.17 -4.95 6.07
N TYR A 40 1.19 -4.05 6.04
CA TYR A 40 0.45 -3.65 7.23
C TYR A 40 -0.26 -4.83 7.91
N TYR A 41 -0.97 -5.65 7.13
CA TYR A 41 -1.67 -6.82 7.70
C TYR A 41 -0.69 -7.90 8.16
N ALA A 42 0.43 -8.09 7.47
CA ALA A 42 1.48 -9.00 7.92
C ALA A 42 2.09 -8.55 9.27
N GLN A 43 2.36 -7.25 9.43
CA GLN A 43 2.82 -6.66 10.69
C GLN A 43 1.81 -6.83 11.82
N LYS A 44 0.52 -6.56 11.57
CA LYS A 44 -0.54 -6.80 12.56
C LYS A 44 -0.64 -8.27 12.93
N GLY A 45 -0.53 -9.17 11.97
CA GLY A 45 -0.52 -10.62 12.21
C GLY A 45 0.66 -11.05 13.10
N TYR A 46 1.86 -10.52 12.81
CA TYR A 46 3.06 -10.79 13.60
C TYR A 46 2.95 -10.21 15.01
N TYR A 47 2.50 -8.96 15.15
CA TYR A 47 2.27 -8.31 16.44
C TYR A 47 1.27 -9.09 17.31
N ASN A 48 0.17 -9.57 16.71
CA ASN A 48 -0.82 -10.38 17.45
C ASN A 48 -0.22 -11.71 17.98
N LYS A 49 0.84 -12.22 17.37
CA LYS A 49 1.49 -13.46 17.78
C LYS A 49 2.64 -13.22 18.77
N GLU A 50 3.47 -12.21 18.51
CA GLU A 50 4.75 -11.99 19.20
C GLU A 50 4.76 -10.76 20.12
N GLY A 51 3.69 -9.94 20.09
CA GLY A 51 3.55 -8.72 20.90
C GLY A 51 4.40 -7.54 20.45
N LYS A 52 5.06 -7.61 19.29
CA LYS A 52 5.92 -6.55 18.74
C LYS A 52 5.95 -6.57 17.21
N TYR A 53 6.34 -5.46 16.59
CA TYR A 53 6.59 -5.40 15.15
C TYR A 53 8.00 -5.87 14.78
N THR A 54 8.26 -6.10 13.49
CA THR A 54 9.58 -6.53 13.01
C THR A 54 9.94 -5.91 11.66
N ASP A 55 11.20 -5.57 11.46
CA ASP A 55 11.79 -5.16 10.19
C ASP A 55 12.23 -6.36 9.31
N LEU A 56 12.19 -7.57 9.86
CA LEU A 56 12.65 -8.77 9.17
C LEU A 56 11.53 -9.37 8.30
N MET A 57 11.69 -9.23 6.98
CA MET A 57 10.75 -9.78 5.99
C MET A 57 10.50 -11.28 6.15
N GLU A 58 11.54 -12.06 6.50
CA GLU A 58 11.44 -13.51 6.72
C GLU A 58 10.42 -13.87 7.81
N ARG A 59 10.28 -13.02 8.83
CA ARG A 59 9.31 -13.22 9.91
C ARG A 59 7.88 -12.85 9.50
N LEU A 60 7.73 -12.00 8.48
CA LEU A 60 6.44 -11.56 7.97
C LEU A 60 5.86 -12.50 6.90
N LYS A 61 6.70 -13.31 6.23
CA LYS A 61 6.29 -14.28 5.20
C LYS A 61 5.05 -15.11 5.56
N PRO A 62 4.93 -15.68 6.78
CA PRO A 62 3.78 -16.51 7.15
C PRO A 62 2.45 -15.73 7.31
N PHE A 63 2.52 -14.41 7.39
CA PHE A 63 1.37 -13.55 7.67
C PHE A 63 0.79 -12.88 6.43
N PHE A 64 1.43 -12.98 5.26
CA PHE A 64 0.84 -12.56 4.00
C PHE A 64 -0.33 -13.46 3.63
N LYS A 65 -1.51 -12.85 3.46
CA LYS A 65 -2.76 -13.55 3.18
C LYS A 65 -3.59 -12.75 2.19
N GLN A 66 -4.42 -13.43 1.41
CA GLN A 66 -5.43 -12.78 0.59
C GLN A 66 -6.33 -11.87 1.46
N PRO A 67 -6.81 -10.73 0.92
CA PRO A 67 -6.77 -10.34 -0.50
C PRO A 67 -5.49 -9.61 -0.93
N PHE A 68 -4.63 -9.21 0.01
CA PHE A 68 -3.44 -8.39 -0.29
C PHE A 68 -2.18 -9.26 -0.28
N LEU A 69 -1.66 -9.53 -1.47
CA LEU A 69 -0.40 -10.25 -1.66
C LEU A 69 0.72 -9.27 -2.00
N LEU A 70 1.94 -9.61 -1.60
CA LEU A 70 3.11 -8.85 -1.98
C LEU A 70 3.43 -9.09 -3.45
N HIS A 71 3.48 -8.02 -4.24
CA HIS A 71 3.86 -8.08 -5.65
C HIS A 71 5.33 -8.47 -5.78
N ARG A 72 5.67 -9.35 -6.73
CA ARG A 72 7.04 -9.89 -6.88
C ARG A 72 8.09 -8.82 -7.19
N ALA A 73 7.69 -7.77 -7.90
CA ALA A 73 8.56 -6.67 -8.28
C ALA A 73 8.62 -5.54 -7.23
N ALA A 74 7.93 -5.69 -6.09
CA ALA A 74 7.96 -4.68 -5.05
C ALA A 74 9.28 -4.72 -4.29
N ASP A 75 10.00 -3.60 -4.30
CA ASP A 75 11.07 -3.36 -3.34
C ASP A 75 10.46 -2.90 -2.01
N VAL A 76 10.90 -3.51 -0.91
CA VAL A 76 10.27 -3.29 0.40
C VAL A 76 11.29 -2.86 1.43
N ARG A 77 10.94 -1.80 2.15
CA ARG A 77 11.69 -1.31 3.30
C ARG A 77 10.77 -1.17 4.51
N ILE A 78 11.19 -1.70 5.64
CA ILE A 78 10.46 -1.59 6.91
C ILE A 78 11.39 -0.93 7.92
N THR A 79 10.88 0.07 8.63
CA THR A 79 11.58 0.74 9.71
C THR A 79 10.71 0.68 10.96
N ILE A 80 11.30 0.24 12.07
CA ILE A 80 10.66 0.27 13.39
C ILE A 80 10.93 1.65 14.02
N THR A 81 9.89 2.31 14.51
CA THR A 81 9.99 3.62 15.15
C THR A 81 10.30 3.45 16.64
N GLU A 82 10.82 4.51 17.27
CA GLU A 82 11.22 4.48 18.69
C GLU A 82 10.07 4.17 19.66
N GLU A 83 8.83 4.51 19.28
CA GLU A 83 7.60 4.25 20.05
C GLU A 83 7.02 2.84 19.82
N GLU A 84 7.86 1.85 19.48
CA GLU A 84 7.43 0.50 19.09
C GLU A 84 6.41 0.47 17.93
N GLY A 85 6.46 1.46 17.04
CA GLY A 85 5.64 1.50 15.83
C GLY A 85 6.40 1.01 14.61
N PHE A 86 5.76 1.07 13.44
CA PHE A 86 6.42 0.78 12.17
C PHE A 86 6.01 1.74 11.06
N THR A 87 6.93 1.92 10.13
CA THR A 87 6.69 2.49 8.81
C THR A 87 7.18 1.49 7.77
N ALA A 88 6.30 1.07 6.88
CA ALA A 88 6.59 0.16 5.78
C ALA A 88 6.45 0.89 4.45
N THR A 89 7.41 0.68 3.56
CA THR A 89 7.48 1.28 2.23
C THR A 89 7.52 0.17 1.21
N ALA A 90 6.69 0.26 0.18
CA ALA A 90 6.70 -0.62 -0.98
C ALA A 90 6.88 0.24 -2.24
N THR A 91 7.84 -0.10 -3.08
CA THR A 91 8.14 0.62 -4.33
C THR A 91 7.97 -0.32 -5.51
N ILE A 92 7.21 0.10 -6.53
CA ILE A 92 7.03 -0.63 -7.79
C ILE A 92 7.23 0.38 -8.92
N GLY A 93 8.30 0.22 -9.71
CA GLY A 93 8.63 1.18 -10.76
C GLY A 93 8.94 2.56 -10.17
N SER A 94 8.20 3.60 -10.58
CA SER A 94 8.33 4.96 -10.04
C SER A 94 7.39 5.28 -8.88
N LEU A 95 6.51 4.34 -8.51
CA LEU A 95 5.52 4.55 -7.47
C LEU A 95 6.01 3.98 -6.14
N THR A 96 5.94 4.79 -5.09
CA THR A 96 6.28 4.40 -3.73
C THR A 96 5.10 4.61 -2.82
N ALA A 97 4.58 3.53 -2.24
CA ALA A 97 3.58 3.57 -1.18
C ALA A 97 4.26 3.46 0.18
N THR A 98 3.92 4.37 1.10
CA THR A 98 4.33 4.34 2.50
C THR A 98 3.10 4.13 3.37
N ILE A 99 3.16 3.21 4.33
CA ILE A 99 2.12 2.95 5.31
C ILE A 99 2.69 2.87 6.73
N ASN A 100 1.97 3.44 7.71
CA ASN A 100 2.35 3.37 9.11
C ASN A 100 1.44 2.43 9.94
N GLN A 101 1.73 2.33 11.24
CA GLN A 101 0.98 1.52 12.19
C GLN A 101 -0.50 1.91 12.37
N GLU A 102 -0.85 3.15 12.04
CA GLU A 102 -2.21 3.71 12.10
C GLU A 102 -2.97 3.49 10.78
N ARG A 103 -2.35 2.76 9.83
CA ARG A 103 -2.87 2.52 8.48
C ARG A 103 -2.96 3.78 7.62
N TYR A 104 -2.24 4.84 7.98
CA TYR A 104 -2.08 5.99 7.12
C TYR A 104 -1.21 5.61 5.91
N LEU A 105 -1.82 5.58 4.72
CA LEU A 105 -1.17 5.17 3.47
C LEU A 105 -1.06 6.37 2.52
N VAL A 106 0.15 6.66 2.08
CA VAL A 106 0.43 7.69 1.06
C VAL A 106 1.18 7.05 -0.11
N VAL A 107 0.80 7.40 -1.33
CA VAL A 107 1.54 7.03 -2.54
C VAL A 107 2.19 8.28 -3.12
N ARG A 108 3.45 8.13 -3.56
CA ARG A 108 4.21 9.15 -4.27
C ARG A 108 4.66 8.60 -5.62
N ASP A 109 4.70 9.45 -6.62
CA ASP A 109 5.29 9.15 -7.92
C ASP A 109 6.58 9.97 -8.07
N ASP A 110 7.71 9.27 -8.13
CA ASP A 110 9.04 9.91 -8.17
C ASP A 110 9.30 10.62 -9.51
N VAL A 111 8.47 10.39 -10.54
CA VAL A 111 8.57 11.11 -11.84
C VAL A 111 8.16 12.58 -11.70
N VAL A 112 7.27 12.92 -10.78
CA VAL A 112 6.65 14.25 -10.68
C VAL A 112 7.50 15.25 -9.88
N SER A 113 8.52 14.79 -9.16
CA SER A 113 9.35 15.65 -8.27
C SER A 113 10.33 16.58 -9.00
N SER A 114 10.34 16.58 -10.34
CA SER A 114 11.30 17.38 -11.15
C SER A 114 10.77 18.74 -11.63
N TYR A 115 9.53 19.13 -11.33
CA TYR A 115 8.94 20.41 -11.74
C TYR A 115 8.51 21.27 -10.55
N SER A 116 9.47 21.82 -9.79
CA SER A 116 9.24 22.98 -8.91
C SER A 116 10.55 23.70 -8.61
N THR A 117 11.05 24.44 -9.59
CA THR A 117 11.87 25.65 -9.37
C THR A 117 11.83 26.48 -10.64
N GLU A 118 10.87 27.40 -10.73
CA GLU A 118 10.97 28.66 -11.47
C GLU A 118 10.43 29.78 -10.58
#